data_AF-A0A9W6UD59-F1
#
_entry.id   AF-A0A9W6UD59-F1
#
_cell.length_a   1.000
_cell.length_b   1.000
_cell.length_c   1.000
_cell.angle_alpha   90.00
_cell.angle_beta   90.00
_cell.angle_gamma   90.00
#
_symmetry.space_group_name_H-M   'P 1'
#
loop_
_entity.id
_entity.type
_entity.pdbx_description
1 polymer ?
#
loop_
_entity_poly.entity_id
_entity_poly.type
_entity_poly.pdbx_seq_one_letter_code
_entity_poly.pdbx_strand_id
1 'polypeptide(L)'
;MQMSAEELSLEPAVNIHDGSELLAQLRAELAMLPELRELSPECDINKADVGEPERTTPAEEEKLRTRLRYHHRIFLGDGNAAPAPARGMWCDLDVGDAKPVAQRPRSIAPHLAIKVYELLKKLLETGLIEHSESPWASPIVIVLTKNGMDIRMCIVYRVVNGFIQLSNYPLPLIDDLLIGFESAMWFIILDMASGFWTIRMTERAKLISAFVCPSGHFQWVDQDVLEFLGLDPSKREDPRSHVSALTDTATVFQRNIPAPARMGPVLGRRSYIDDIAYGANTWDQLCDDLDVLLFRLRYWNISVSLLKSDF
;
A
#
# COMPACT_ATOMS: atom_id res chain seq x y z
N MET A 1 -49.73 28.00 -38.76
CA MET A 1 -48.94 28.89 -37.90
C MET A 1 -47.61 28.18 -37.70
N GLN A 2 -46.60 28.56 -38.49
CA GLN A 2 -45.24 28.02 -38.38
C GLN A 2 -44.57 28.65 -37.16
N MET A 3 -44.12 27.83 -36.21
CA MET A 3 -43.29 28.30 -35.12
C MET A 3 -41.87 28.53 -35.66
N SER A 4 -41.32 29.71 -35.40
CA SER A 4 -40.00 30.16 -35.83
C SER A 4 -38.89 29.44 -35.07
N ALA A 5 -37.74 29.27 -35.73
CA ALA A 5 -36.57 28.53 -35.25
C ALA A 5 -35.87 29.11 -33.99
N GLU A 6 -36.40 30.20 -33.40
CA GLU A 6 -35.80 30.88 -32.24
C GLU A 6 -36.33 30.39 -30.88
N GLU A 7 -37.44 29.65 -30.84
CA GLU A 7 -38.02 29.11 -29.59
C GLU A 7 -37.41 27.77 -29.12
N LEU A 8 -36.49 27.18 -29.88
CA LEU A 8 -35.81 25.91 -29.56
C LEU A 8 -34.53 26.09 -28.71
N SER A 9 -34.21 27.29 -28.25
CA SER A 9 -32.93 27.60 -27.56
C SER A 9 -32.97 27.55 -26.03
N LEU A 10 -34.04 27.02 -25.42
CA LEU A 10 -34.19 26.93 -23.96
C LEU A 10 -34.38 25.50 -23.44
N GLU A 11 -33.65 24.54 -24.01
CA GLU A 11 -33.41 23.29 -23.30
C GLU A 11 -32.37 23.52 -22.19
N PRO A 12 -32.58 23.02 -20.96
CA PRO A 12 -31.54 23.04 -19.94
C PRO A 12 -30.39 22.17 -20.46
N ALA A 13 -29.31 22.81 -20.89
CA ALA A 13 -28.08 22.13 -21.24
C ALA A 13 -27.72 21.20 -20.08
N VAL A 14 -27.83 19.90 -20.30
CA VAL A 14 -27.21 18.89 -19.43
C VAL A 14 -25.72 19.10 -19.62
N ASN A 15 -25.14 19.97 -18.79
CA ASN A 15 -23.70 20.07 -18.66
C ASN A 15 -23.22 18.73 -18.10
N ILE A 16 -22.82 17.84 -19.01
CA ILE A 16 -21.98 16.70 -18.67
C ILE A 16 -20.65 17.32 -18.27
N HIS A 17 -20.50 17.59 -16.97
CA HIS A 17 -19.20 17.88 -16.41
C HIS A 17 -18.31 16.68 -16.71
N ASP A 18 -17.28 16.91 -17.50
CA ASP A 18 -16.28 15.93 -17.85
C ASP A 18 -15.71 15.36 -16.54
N GLY A 19 -15.90 14.05 -16.31
CA GLY A 19 -15.60 13.41 -15.02
C GLY A 19 -14.13 13.51 -14.60
N SER A 20 -13.27 13.96 -15.52
CA SER A 20 -11.85 14.28 -15.31
C SER A 20 -11.63 15.37 -14.27
N GLU A 21 -12.47 16.42 -14.23
CA GLU A 21 -12.31 17.57 -13.34
C GLU A 21 -12.70 17.22 -11.89
N LEU A 22 -13.78 16.46 -11.71
CA LEU A 22 -14.20 15.91 -10.42
C LEU A 22 -13.18 14.87 -9.90
N LEU A 23 -12.64 14.03 -10.78
CA LEU A 23 -11.62 13.03 -10.42
C LEU A 23 -10.29 13.67 -10.01
N ALA A 24 -9.87 14.75 -10.68
CA ALA A 24 -8.69 15.51 -10.30
C ALA A 24 -8.81 16.10 -8.89
N GLN A 25 -10.00 16.61 -8.54
CA GLN A 25 -10.29 17.14 -7.19
C GLN A 25 -10.34 16.04 -6.12
N LEU A 26 -10.71 14.81 -6.48
CA LEU A 26 -10.90 13.70 -5.54
C LEU A 26 -9.67 12.80 -5.35
N ARG A 27 -8.60 12.99 -6.13
CA ARG A 27 -7.43 12.09 -6.14
C ARG A 27 -6.81 11.83 -4.76
N ALA A 28 -6.84 12.81 -3.85
CA ALA A 28 -6.30 12.70 -2.50
C ALA A 28 -7.20 11.92 -1.52
N GLU A 29 -8.47 11.70 -1.86
CA GLU A 29 -9.46 11.03 -1.00
C GLU A 29 -9.87 9.64 -1.51
N LEU A 30 -9.29 9.22 -2.65
CA LEU A 30 -9.54 7.94 -3.29
C LEU A 30 -8.46 6.93 -2.90
N ALA A 31 -8.88 5.79 -2.35
CA ALA A 31 -8.00 4.63 -2.24
C ALA A 31 -7.98 3.89 -3.58
N MET A 32 -6.90 4.05 -4.34
CA MET A 32 -6.71 3.41 -5.64
C MET A 32 -6.29 1.95 -5.45
N LEU A 33 -6.93 1.02 -6.17
CA LEU A 33 -6.46 -0.36 -6.20
C LEU A 33 -5.39 -0.56 -7.28
N PRO A 34 -4.32 -1.31 -6.98
CA PRO A 34 -3.32 -1.65 -7.97
C PRO A 34 -3.91 -2.49 -9.10
N GLU A 35 -3.28 -2.43 -10.28
CA GLU A 35 -3.62 -3.30 -11.41
C GLU A 35 -3.15 -4.72 -11.09
N LEU A 36 -4.05 -5.56 -10.57
CA LEU A 36 -3.75 -6.94 -10.20
C LEU A 36 -3.56 -7.81 -11.45
N ARG A 37 -2.36 -7.78 -12.07
CA ARG A 37 -2.03 -8.67 -13.21
C ARG A 37 -1.60 -10.05 -12.70
N GLU A 38 -0.59 -10.12 -11.82
CA GLU A 38 -0.14 -11.36 -11.15
C GLU A 38 0.26 -11.05 -9.69
N LEU A 39 -0.22 -11.83 -8.73
CA LEU A 39 -0.10 -11.51 -7.29
C LEU A 39 1.25 -11.89 -6.67
N SER A 40 2.10 -12.62 -7.41
CA SER A 40 3.42 -13.04 -6.97
C SER A 40 4.24 -13.56 -8.16
N PRO A 41 4.70 -12.68 -9.06
CA PRO A 41 5.60 -13.07 -10.12
C PRO A 41 6.95 -13.47 -9.51
N GLU A 42 7.51 -14.58 -10.02
CA GLU A 42 8.83 -15.04 -9.61
C GLU A 42 9.87 -13.95 -9.86
N CYS A 43 10.70 -13.71 -8.85
CA CYS A 43 11.72 -12.69 -8.89
C CYS A 43 13.01 -13.26 -9.49
N ASP A 44 13.49 -12.68 -10.59
CA ASP A 44 14.80 -13.00 -11.18
C ASP A 44 15.85 -11.97 -10.74
N ILE A 45 16.65 -12.36 -9.76
CA ILE A 45 17.72 -11.52 -9.18
C ILE A 45 18.78 -11.13 -10.21
N ASN A 46 18.91 -11.87 -11.31
CA ASN A 46 19.85 -11.51 -12.37
C ASN A 46 19.41 -10.25 -13.12
N LYS A 47 18.14 -9.85 -13.00
CA LYS A 47 17.60 -8.61 -13.56
C LYS A 47 17.71 -7.41 -12.60
N ALA A 48 18.21 -7.62 -11.39
CA ALA A 48 18.44 -6.52 -10.46
C ALA A 48 19.46 -5.54 -11.06
N ASP A 49 19.15 -4.25 -10.99
CA ASP A 49 20.08 -3.17 -11.33
C ASP A 49 21.12 -3.08 -10.22
N VAL A 50 22.35 -3.50 -10.51
CA VAL A 50 23.43 -3.67 -9.53
C VAL A 50 24.69 -3.03 -10.09
N GLY A 51 25.24 -2.08 -9.34
CA GLY A 51 26.50 -1.41 -9.67
C GLY A 51 26.36 -0.30 -10.71
N GLU A 52 27.50 0.25 -11.12
CA GLU A 52 27.56 1.33 -12.10
C GLU A 52 28.59 0.98 -13.18
N PRO A 53 28.20 1.00 -14.48
CA PRO A 53 29.11 0.67 -15.57
C PRO A 53 30.40 1.47 -15.48
N GLU A 54 31.54 0.80 -15.68
CA GLU A 54 32.90 1.38 -15.63
C GLU A 54 33.41 1.81 -14.25
N ARG A 55 32.58 1.73 -13.20
CA ARG A 55 32.95 2.05 -11.81
C ARG A 55 33.01 0.84 -10.90
N THR A 56 32.09 -0.11 -11.05
CA THR A 56 32.10 -1.37 -10.29
C THR A 56 32.81 -2.48 -11.07
N THR A 57 33.49 -3.37 -10.34
CA THR A 57 34.06 -4.58 -10.93
C THR A 57 33.03 -5.72 -10.94
N PRO A 58 33.10 -6.67 -11.89
CA PRO A 58 32.20 -7.82 -11.91
C PRO A 58 32.23 -8.67 -10.62
N ALA A 59 33.36 -8.69 -9.91
CA ALA A 59 33.50 -9.39 -8.63
C ALA A 59 32.75 -8.67 -7.50
N GLU A 60 32.76 -7.34 -7.49
CA GLU A 60 32.01 -6.51 -6.53
C GLU A 60 30.50 -6.64 -6.74
N GLU A 61 30.04 -6.63 -7.99
CA GLU A 61 28.64 -6.84 -8.35
C GLU A 61 28.17 -8.25 -7.97
N GLU A 62 28.97 -9.29 -8.24
CA GLU A 62 28.60 -10.67 -7.87
C GLU A 62 28.56 -10.88 -6.35
N LYS A 63 29.40 -10.18 -5.59
CA LYS A 63 29.35 -10.17 -4.12
C LYS A 63 28.01 -9.62 -3.64
N LEU A 64 27.51 -8.53 -4.23
CA LEU A 64 26.21 -7.96 -3.90
C LEU A 64 25.06 -8.88 -4.33
N ARG A 65 25.11 -9.41 -5.56
CA ARG A 65 24.12 -10.38 -6.07
C ARG A 65 24.03 -11.63 -5.19
N THR A 66 25.13 -12.10 -4.61
CA THR A 66 25.13 -13.21 -3.66
C THR A 66 24.31 -12.89 -2.41
N ARG A 67 24.39 -11.66 -1.89
CA ARG A 67 23.58 -11.19 -0.75
C ARG A 67 22.10 -11.07 -1.13
N LEU A 68 21.81 -10.55 -2.32
CA LEU A 68 20.43 -10.51 -2.84
C LEU A 68 19.84 -11.92 -2.95
N ARG A 69 20.61 -12.89 -3.47
CA ARG A 69 20.20 -14.32 -3.52
C ARG A 69 19.96 -14.90 -2.13
N TYR A 70 20.78 -14.53 -1.14
CA TYR A 70 20.55 -14.96 0.24
C TYR A 70 19.21 -14.45 0.80
N HIS A 71 18.82 -13.22 0.44
CA HIS A 71 17.55 -12.60 0.85
C HIS A 71 16.41 -12.74 -0.18
N HIS A 72 16.52 -13.63 -1.17
CA HIS A 72 15.55 -13.76 -2.29
C HIS A 72 14.07 -13.79 -1.88
N ARG A 73 13.76 -14.30 -0.68
CA ARG A 73 12.39 -14.47 -0.17
C ARG A 73 11.62 -13.17 0.06
N ILE A 74 12.29 -12.03 0.19
CA ILE A 74 11.62 -10.73 0.39
C ILE A 74 11.53 -9.91 -0.90
N PHE A 75 12.10 -10.37 -2.00
CA PHE A 75 12.02 -9.66 -3.26
C PHE A 75 10.79 -10.09 -4.06
N LEU A 76 10.04 -9.12 -4.54
CA LEU A 76 8.87 -9.33 -5.40
C LEU A 76 9.19 -8.83 -6.81
N GLY A 77 8.79 -9.62 -7.82
CA GLY A 77 9.11 -9.36 -9.23
C GLY A 77 8.37 -8.14 -9.80
N ASP A 78 7.10 -7.95 -9.45
CA ASP A 78 6.32 -6.75 -9.78
C ASP A 78 5.98 -6.04 -8.46
N GLY A 79 6.15 -4.71 -8.40
CA GLY A 79 5.85 -3.91 -7.21
C GLY A 79 4.38 -3.92 -6.81
N ASN A 80 3.50 -4.51 -7.63
CA ASN A 80 2.08 -4.72 -7.34
C ASN A 80 1.73 -6.12 -6.79
N ALA A 81 2.73 -6.98 -6.59
CA ALA A 81 2.53 -8.28 -5.96
C ALA A 81 2.11 -8.11 -4.49
N ALA A 82 1.19 -8.96 -4.01
CA ALA A 82 0.72 -8.89 -2.64
C ALA A 82 1.80 -9.49 -1.71
N PRO A 83 2.41 -8.68 -0.82
CA PRO A 83 3.42 -9.17 0.10
C PRO A 83 2.76 -9.94 1.24
N ALA A 84 3.53 -10.82 1.88
CA ALA A 84 3.08 -11.44 3.13
C ALA A 84 2.95 -10.38 4.24
N PRO A 85 2.00 -10.51 5.19
CA PRO A 85 1.76 -9.46 6.18
C PRO A 85 2.93 -9.16 7.11
N ALA A 86 3.16 -7.89 7.40
CA ALA A 86 4.23 -7.41 8.25
C ALA A 86 4.05 -7.92 9.68
N ARG A 87 5.16 -8.29 10.30
CA ARG A 87 5.15 -8.84 11.65
C ARG A 87 4.86 -7.76 12.69
N GLY A 88 3.82 -7.95 13.50
CA GLY A 88 3.58 -7.16 14.71
C GLY A 88 3.15 -5.71 14.47
N MET A 89 2.77 -5.37 13.24
CA MET A 89 2.27 -4.05 12.82
C MET A 89 0.79 -4.14 12.50
N TRP A 90 0.00 -3.23 13.03
CA TRP A 90 -1.44 -3.13 12.79
C TRP A 90 -1.83 -1.69 12.48
N CYS A 91 -2.71 -1.49 11.52
CA CYS A 91 -3.34 -0.23 11.16
C CYS A 91 -4.71 -0.15 11.85
N ASP A 92 -4.92 0.92 12.62
CA ASP A 92 -6.21 1.21 13.22
C ASP A 92 -6.74 2.56 12.71
N LEU A 93 -8.07 2.63 12.53
CA LEU A 93 -8.77 3.83 12.09
C LEU A 93 -9.60 4.35 13.26
N ASP A 94 -9.01 5.23 14.06
CA ASP A 94 -9.73 5.80 15.20
C ASP A 94 -10.68 6.91 14.74
N VAL A 95 -11.98 6.64 14.84
CA VAL A 95 -13.04 7.59 14.50
C VAL A 95 -13.72 8.20 15.73
N GLY A 96 -13.18 7.94 16.95
CA GLY A 96 -13.79 8.38 18.21
C GLY A 96 -15.24 7.92 18.35
N ASP A 97 -16.12 8.84 18.73
CA ASP A 97 -17.56 8.59 18.91
C ASP A 97 -18.39 8.78 17.62
N ALA A 98 -17.74 8.85 16.46
CA ALA A 98 -18.46 9.02 15.19
C ALA A 98 -19.41 7.85 14.92
N LYS A 99 -20.64 8.18 14.52
CA LYS A 99 -21.63 7.18 14.11
C LYS A 99 -21.33 6.67 12.70
N PRO A 100 -21.55 5.37 12.43
CA PRO A 100 -21.36 4.82 11.10
C PRO A 100 -22.19 5.52 10.02
N VAL A 101 -21.58 5.71 8.85
CA VAL A 101 -22.24 6.26 7.67
C VAL A 101 -22.24 5.22 6.56
N ALA A 102 -23.45 4.85 6.13
CA ALA A 102 -23.67 3.96 4.99
C ALA A 102 -24.08 4.77 3.75
N GLN A 103 -23.15 4.99 2.83
CA GLN A 103 -23.42 5.67 1.58
C GLN A 103 -24.00 4.70 0.54
N ARG A 104 -24.80 5.21 -0.40
CA ARG A 104 -25.37 4.39 -1.48
C ARG A 104 -24.30 4.03 -2.53
N PRO A 105 -24.36 2.83 -3.14
CA PRO A 105 -23.50 2.50 -4.26
C PRO A 105 -23.73 3.45 -5.44
N ARG A 106 -22.64 3.78 -6.14
CA ARG A 106 -22.69 4.55 -7.39
C ARG A 106 -23.01 3.62 -8.55
N SER A 107 -23.71 4.14 -9.55
CA SER A 107 -23.97 3.40 -10.79
C SER A 107 -22.67 3.13 -11.53
N ILE A 108 -22.56 1.92 -12.08
CA ILE A 108 -21.43 1.51 -12.92
C ILE A 108 -21.92 1.44 -14.36
N ALA A 109 -21.15 2.02 -15.28
CA ALA A 109 -21.49 1.97 -16.70
C ALA A 109 -21.52 0.50 -17.19
N PRO A 110 -22.51 0.08 -17.99
CA PRO A 110 -22.69 -1.34 -18.36
C PRO A 110 -21.44 -1.97 -18.99
N HIS A 111 -20.70 -1.22 -19.81
CA HIS A 111 -19.48 -1.70 -20.47
C HIS A 111 -18.30 -1.94 -19.49
N LEU A 112 -18.35 -1.38 -18.27
CA LEU A 112 -17.35 -1.59 -17.22
C LEU A 112 -17.76 -2.66 -16.21
N ALA A 113 -19.04 -3.00 -16.14
CA ALA A 113 -19.59 -3.89 -15.11
C ALA A 113 -18.89 -5.26 -15.08
N ILE A 114 -18.59 -5.84 -16.26
CA ILE A 114 -17.89 -7.13 -16.38
C ILE A 114 -16.50 -7.03 -15.76
N LYS A 115 -15.73 -5.98 -16.09
CA LYS A 115 -14.37 -5.79 -15.56
C LYS A 115 -14.37 -5.56 -14.05
N VAL A 116 -15.36 -4.82 -13.53
CA VAL A 116 -15.50 -4.63 -12.09
C VAL A 116 -15.82 -5.95 -11.40
N TYR A 117 -16.72 -6.75 -11.97
CA TYR A 117 -17.04 -8.07 -11.44
C TYR A 117 -15.83 -9.01 -11.42
N GLU A 118 -15.06 -9.06 -12.51
CA GLU A 118 -13.81 -9.85 -12.59
C GLU A 118 -12.79 -9.41 -11.54
N LEU A 119 -12.63 -8.10 -11.32
CA LEU A 119 -11.75 -7.58 -10.28
C LEU A 119 -12.23 -7.96 -8.88
N LEU A 120 -13.52 -7.77 -8.57
CA LEU A 120 -14.10 -8.16 -7.28
C LEU A 120 -13.97 -9.65 -7.02
N LYS A 121 -14.23 -10.48 -8.05
CA LYS A 121 -14.05 -11.92 -7.98
C LYS A 121 -12.61 -12.27 -7.64
N LYS A 122 -11.63 -11.66 -8.32
CA LYS A 122 -10.20 -11.90 -8.05
C LYS A 122 -9.83 -11.48 -6.63
N LEU A 123 -10.34 -10.34 -6.14
CA LEU A 123 -10.11 -9.88 -4.77
C LEU A 123 -10.71 -10.84 -3.71
N LEU A 124 -11.88 -11.41 -3.98
CA LEU A 124 -12.52 -12.41 -3.11
C LEU A 124 -11.77 -13.75 -3.13
N GLU A 125 -11.45 -14.26 -4.31
CA GLU A 125 -10.70 -15.52 -4.49
C GLU A 125 -9.31 -15.47 -3.85
N THR A 126 -8.74 -14.28 -3.76
CA THR A 126 -7.41 -14.05 -3.17
C THR A 126 -7.47 -13.72 -1.68
N GLY A 127 -8.68 -13.68 -1.10
CA GLY A 127 -8.88 -13.40 0.31
C GLY A 127 -8.46 -11.99 0.72
N LEU A 128 -8.37 -11.04 -0.22
CA LEU A 128 -8.07 -9.64 0.09
C LEU A 128 -9.32 -8.89 0.58
N ILE A 129 -10.50 -9.32 0.13
CA ILE A 129 -11.80 -8.80 0.59
C ILE A 129 -12.73 -9.95 0.95
N GLU A 130 -13.73 -9.64 1.77
CA GLU A 130 -14.86 -10.50 2.09
C GLU A 130 -16.17 -9.73 2.04
N HIS A 131 -17.30 -10.44 2.09
CA HIS A 131 -18.60 -9.81 2.27
C HIS A 131 -18.68 -9.14 3.65
N SER A 132 -19.22 -7.92 3.68
CA SER A 132 -19.34 -7.15 4.92
C SER A 132 -20.78 -7.08 5.40
N GLU A 133 -20.94 -7.04 6.72
CA GLU A 133 -22.17 -6.62 7.42
C GLU A 133 -21.97 -5.30 8.17
N SER A 134 -20.89 -4.57 7.85
CA SER A 134 -20.52 -3.34 8.54
C SER A 134 -21.62 -2.28 8.44
N PRO A 135 -21.87 -1.51 9.50
CA PRO A 135 -22.75 -0.34 9.41
C PRO A 135 -22.11 0.81 8.60
N TRP A 136 -20.84 0.71 8.24
CA TRP A 136 -20.15 1.64 7.33
C TRP A 136 -20.24 1.16 5.89
N ALA A 137 -20.40 2.10 4.95
CA ALA A 137 -20.31 1.79 3.54
C ALA A 137 -19.79 2.99 2.74
N SER A 138 -18.59 2.86 2.18
CA SER A 138 -17.99 3.83 1.27
C SER A 138 -18.20 3.40 -0.19
N PRO A 139 -18.68 4.25 -1.11
CA PRO A 139 -18.98 3.82 -2.47
C PRO A 139 -17.71 3.70 -3.30
N ILE A 140 -17.71 2.77 -4.27
CA ILE A 140 -16.62 2.71 -5.26
C ILE A 140 -16.82 3.70 -6.42
N VAL A 141 -15.71 4.08 -7.05
CA VAL A 141 -15.64 4.78 -8.34
C VAL A 141 -14.66 4.08 -9.25
N ILE A 142 -14.91 4.13 -10.56
CA ILE A 142 -14.07 3.48 -11.57
C ILE A 142 -13.34 4.54 -12.38
N VAL A 143 -12.03 4.38 -12.52
CA VAL A 143 -11.14 5.24 -13.29
C VAL A 143 -10.55 4.42 -14.43
N LEU A 144 -10.54 4.95 -15.65
CA LEU A 144 -9.85 4.31 -16.77
C LEU A 144 -8.35 4.53 -16.65
N THR A 145 -7.56 3.50 -16.94
CA THR A 145 -6.11 3.65 -17.00
C THR A 145 -5.71 4.55 -18.16
N LYS A 146 -4.46 5.02 -18.17
CA LYS A 146 -3.93 5.91 -19.24
C LYS A 146 -4.12 5.34 -20.65
N ASN A 147 -4.16 4.02 -20.77
CA ASN A 147 -4.29 3.32 -22.05
C ASN A 147 -5.76 3.18 -22.48
N GLY A 148 -6.72 3.63 -21.68
CA GLY A 148 -8.17 3.55 -21.94
C GLY A 148 -8.77 2.13 -21.91
N MET A 149 -7.91 1.11 -21.88
CA MET A 149 -8.31 -0.29 -21.95
C MET A 149 -8.58 -0.92 -20.59
N ASP A 150 -7.84 -0.56 -19.54
CA ASP A 150 -7.99 -1.16 -18.21
C ASP A 150 -8.75 -0.23 -17.26
N ILE A 151 -9.27 -0.80 -16.16
CA ILE A 151 -9.95 -0.05 -15.11
C ILE A 151 -9.12 -0.04 -13.82
N ARG A 152 -9.30 1.00 -13.01
CA ARG A 152 -8.90 1.08 -11.61
C ARG A 152 -10.13 1.32 -10.77
N MET A 153 -10.41 0.39 -9.87
CA MET A 153 -11.43 0.58 -8.85
C MET A 153 -10.84 1.40 -7.72
N CYS A 154 -11.59 2.39 -7.25
CA CYS A 154 -11.19 3.25 -6.15
C CYS A 154 -12.31 3.34 -5.13
N ILE A 155 -11.98 3.36 -3.85
CA ILE A 155 -12.97 3.53 -2.77
C ILE A 155 -12.96 4.99 -2.34
N VAL A 156 -14.14 5.60 -2.25
CA VAL A 156 -14.29 7.00 -1.85
C VAL A 156 -14.41 7.10 -0.33
N TYR A 157 -13.29 7.23 0.38
CA TYR A 157 -13.27 7.33 1.84
C TYR A 157 -13.46 8.76 2.37
N ARG A 158 -13.84 9.72 1.53
CA ARG A 158 -13.99 11.14 1.91
C ARG A 158 -14.72 11.37 3.24
N VAL A 159 -15.85 10.68 3.44
CA VAL A 159 -16.66 10.83 4.66
C VAL A 159 -15.94 10.22 5.85
N VAL A 160 -15.38 9.01 5.69
CA VAL A 160 -14.61 8.31 6.72
C VAL A 160 -13.37 9.12 7.13
N ASN A 161 -12.63 9.66 6.17
CA ASN A 161 -11.45 10.48 6.41
C ASN A 161 -11.73 11.73 7.24
N GLY A 162 -12.96 12.28 7.17
CA GLY A 162 -13.39 13.39 8.01
C GLY A 162 -13.61 13.02 9.48
N PHE A 163 -13.76 11.72 9.80
CA PHE A 163 -13.92 11.23 11.16
C PHE A 163 -12.62 10.69 11.77
N ILE A 164 -11.65 10.28 10.94
CA ILE A 164 -10.39 9.72 11.43
C ILE A 164 -9.63 10.78 12.22
N GLN A 165 -9.31 10.45 13.46
CA GLN A 165 -8.41 11.24 14.30
C GLN A 165 -7.00 11.15 13.70
N LEU A 166 -6.54 12.27 13.14
CA LEU A 166 -5.24 12.34 12.51
C LEU A 166 -4.13 12.15 13.54
N SER A 167 -3.24 11.22 13.23
CA SER A 167 -2.06 10.98 14.02
C SER A 167 -0.94 11.91 13.57
N ASN A 168 -0.36 12.67 14.51
CA ASN A 168 0.78 13.53 14.22
C ASN A 168 2.07 12.71 14.20
N TYR A 169 2.34 12.05 13.08
CA TYR A 169 3.65 11.48 12.84
C TYR A 169 4.59 12.52 12.23
N PRO A 170 5.73 12.84 12.86
CA PRO A 170 6.68 13.79 12.31
C PRO A 170 7.42 13.15 11.14
N LEU A 171 6.87 13.29 9.93
CA LEU A 171 7.59 12.95 8.71
C LEU A 171 8.76 13.95 8.54
N PRO A 172 10.00 13.46 8.33
CA PRO A 172 11.12 14.33 8.03
C PRO A 172 10.90 15.04 6.69
N LEU A 173 11.46 16.25 6.55
CA LEU A 173 11.49 16.91 5.25
C LEU A 173 12.43 16.16 4.32
N ILE A 174 12.12 16.16 3.02
CA ILE A 174 12.98 15.53 2.01
C ILE A 174 14.39 16.10 2.07
N ASP A 175 14.52 17.42 2.23
CA ASP A 175 15.83 18.07 2.36
C ASP A 175 16.62 17.55 3.57
N ASP A 176 15.96 17.30 4.71
CA ASP A 176 16.60 16.74 5.91
C ASP A 176 17.09 15.30 5.67
N LEU A 177 16.36 14.52 4.87
CA LEU A 177 16.74 13.16 4.49
C LEU A 177 17.99 13.14 3.61
N LEU A 178 18.17 14.16 2.78
CA LEU A 178 19.28 14.29 1.84
C LEU A 178 20.56 14.84 2.47
N ILE A 179 20.50 15.38 3.70
CA ILE A 179 21.70 15.87 4.40
C ILE A 179 22.74 14.75 4.54
N GLY A 180 23.96 15.04 4.11
CA GLY A 180 25.11 14.12 4.14
C GLY A 180 25.24 13.20 2.92
N PHE A 181 24.27 13.20 2.00
CA PHE A 181 24.42 12.50 0.71
C PHE A 181 25.55 13.10 -0.14
N GLU A 182 25.85 14.39 0.03
CA GLU A 182 26.98 15.10 -0.60
C GLU A 182 28.36 14.47 -0.35
N SER A 183 28.49 13.70 0.74
CA SER A 183 29.74 13.04 1.12
C SER A 183 29.80 11.57 0.75
N ALA A 184 28.67 11.00 0.31
CA ALA A 184 28.57 9.60 -0.08
C ALA A 184 29.01 9.40 -1.54
N MET A 185 29.70 8.30 -1.79
CA MET A 185 30.18 7.94 -3.13
C MET A 185 29.29 6.91 -3.81
N TRP A 186 28.57 6.11 -3.02
CA TRP A 186 27.68 5.04 -3.47
C TRP A 186 26.31 5.19 -2.84
N PHE A 187 25.26 4.87 -3.58
CA PHE A 187 23.88 5.00 -3.14
C PHE A 187 23.09 3.72 -3.43
N ILE A 188 22.12 3.45 -2.56
CA ILE A 188 21.09 2.44 -2.76
C ILE A 188 19.74 3.11 -2.59
N ILE A 189 18.80 2.73 -3.44
CA ILE A 189 17.40 3.14 -3.38
C ILE A 189 16.55 1.89 -3.37
N LEU A 190 15.76 1.67 -2.31
CA LEU A 190 14.83 0.54 -2.22
C LEU A 190 13.39 1.04 -2.22
N ASP A 191 12.56 0.39 -3.03
CA ASP A 191 11.10 0.56 -3.04
C ASP A 191 10.44 -0.59 -2.27
N MET A 192 9.75 -0.27 -1.17
CA MET A 192 8.95 -1.25 -0.45
C MET A 192 7.78 -1.70 -1.33
N ALA A 193 7.71 -3.00 -1.62
CA ALA A 193 6.67 -3.54 -2.47
C ALA A 193 5.32 -3.51 -1.74
N SER A 194 4.36 -2.74 -2.28
CA SER A 194 2.97 -2.74 -1.81
C SER A 194 2.85 -2.48 -0.29
N GLY A 195 3.58 -1.49 0.22
CA GLY A 195 3.72 -1.20 1.66
C GLY A 195 2.40 -1.19 2.44
N PHE A 196 1.36 -0.54 1.92
CA PHE A 196 0.03 -0.49 2.57
C PHE A 196 -0.64 -1.86 2.73
N TRP A 197 -0.50 -2.74 1.73
CA TRP A 197 -1.09 -4.09 1.75
C TRP A 197 -0.42 -5.02 2.75
N THR A 198 0.81 -4.69 3.13
CA THR A 198 1.60 -5.45 4.10
C THR A 198 1.05 -5.27 5.52
N ILE A 199 0.29 -4.20 5.80
CA ILE A 199 -0.09 -3.84 7.18
C ILE A 199 -1.48 -4.36 7.50
N ARG A 200 -1.55 -5.14 8.58
CA ARG A 200 -2.78 -5.73 9.11
C ARG A 200 -3.77 -4.68 9.55
N MET A 201 -5.06 -4.90 9.39
CA MET A 201 -6.09 -4.00 9.93
C MET A 201 -6.66 -4.56 11.24
N THR A 202 -6.92 -3.69 12.22
CA THR A 202 -7.75 -4.07 13.38
C THR A 202 -9.16 -4.42 12.91
N GLU A 203 -9.90 -5.24 13.67
CA GLU A 203 -11.31 -5.54 13.36
C GLU A 203 -12.18 -4.27 13.24
N ARG A 204 -11.90 -3.27 14.07
CA ARG A 204 -12.54 -1.95 13.98
C ARG A 204 -12.25 -1.28 12.64
N ALA A 205 -10.98 -1.24 12.24
CA ALA A 205 -10.56 -0.63 10.98
C ALA A 205 -11.15 -1.37 9.77
N LYS A 206 -11.22 -2.71 9.81
CA LYS A 206 -11.88 -3.51 8.75
C LYS A 206 -13.32 -3.08 8.53
N LEU A 207 -14.10 -2.96 9.62
CA LEU A 207 -15.49 -2.50 9.55
C LEU A 207 -15.59 -1.08 8.96
N ILE A 208 -14.74 -0.16 9.40
CA ILE A 208 -14.73 1.24 8.92
C ILE A 208 -14.36 1.32 7.43
N SER A 209 -13.48 0.42 6.97
CA SER A 209 -13.03 0.33 5.58
C SER A 209 -14.04 -0.30 4.63
N ALA A 210 -15.20 -0.73 5.13
CA ALA A 210 -16.20 -1.38 4.30
C ALA A 210 -16.68 -0.48 3.15
N PHE A 211 -16.86 -1.09 1.99
CA PHE A 211 -17.19 -0.42 0.75
C PHE A 211 -18.32 -1.11 -0.01
N VAL A 212 -19.05 -0.34 -0.81
CA VAL A 212 -20.27 -0.79 -1.47
C VAL A 212 -20.24 -0.48 -2.96
N CYS A 213 -20.80 -1.41 -3.73
CA CYS A 213 -21.01 -1.32 -5.17
C CYS A 213 -22.37 -1.94 -5.52
N PRO A 214 -22.89 -1.75 -6.76
CA PRO A 214 -24.16 -2.34 -7.17
C PRO A 214 -24.24 -3.86 -7.01
N SER A 215 -23.09 -4.56 -7.03
CA SER A 215 -23.00 -6.01 -6.88
C SER A 215 -22.81 -6.51 -5.46
N GLY A 216 -22.65 -5.62 -4.46
CA GLY A 216 -22.54 -6.05 -3.07
C GLY A 216 -21.83 -5.07 -2.14
N HIS A 217 -21.71 -5.51 -0.90
CA HIS A 217 -21.06 -4.81 0.21
C HIS A 217 -19.92 -5.69 0.75
N PHE A 218 -18.74 -5.09 0.86
CA PHE A 218 -17.48 -5.79 1.08
C PHE A 218 -16.62 -5.03 2.08
N GLN A 219 -15.66 -5.72 2.70
CA GLN A 219 -14.65 -5.12 3.56
C GLN A 219 -13.28 -5.75 3.30
N TRP A 220 -12.22 -5.03 3.65
CA TRP A 220 -10.87 -5.55 3.55
C TRP A 220 -10.63 -6.62 4.61
N VAL A 221 -9.97 -7.69 4.19
CA VAL A 221 -9.52 -8.77 5.07
C VAL A 221 -8.05 -8.55 5.38
N ASP A 222 -7.68 -8.85 6.62
CA ASP A 222 -6.29 -9.01 6.98
C ASP A 222 -5.91 -10.43 6.57
N GLN A 223 -5.02 -10.58 5.58
CA GLN A 223 -4.60 -11.90 5.12
C GLN A 223 -4.16 -12.75 6.31
N ASP A 224 -4.99 -13.73 6.66
CA ASP A 224 -4.76 -14.61 7.78
C ASP A 224 -3.60 -15.55 7.43
N VAL A 225 -2.42 -15.14 7.88
CA VAL A 225 -1.25 -15.96 8.22
C VAL A 225 -1.60 -17.20 9.07
N LEU A 226 -2.84 -17.32 9.55
CA LEU A 226 -3.34 -18.49 10.28
C LEU A 226 -3.36 -19.75 9.43
N GLU A 227 -3.63 -19.66 8.12
CA GLU A 227 -3.58 -20.83 7.24
C GLU A 227 -2.14 -21.21 6.87
N PHE A 228 -1.25 -20.21 6.73
CA PHE A 228 0.19 -20.44 6.50
C PHE A 228 0.94 -20.95 7.76
N LEU A 229 0.48 -20.61 8.97
CA LEU A 229 1.09 -21.02 10.25
C LEU A 229 0.36 -22.18 10.95
N GLY A 230 -0.77 -22.67 10.43
CA GLY A 230 -1.50 -23.81 10.98
C GLY A 230 -2.12 -23.58 12.37
N LEU A 231 -2.61 -22.37 12.67
CA LEU A 231 -3.20 -22.03 13.96
C LEU A 231 -4.73 -21.95 13.87
N ASP A 232 -5.39 -22.81 14.65
CA ASP A 232 -6.85 -22.97 14.72
C ASP A 232 -7.54 -21.72 15.32
N PRO A 233 -8.51 -21.09 14.59
CA PRO A 233 -9.19 -19.87 15.02
C PRO A 233 -10.08 -20.05 16.27
N SER A 234 -10.34 -21.27 16.71
CA SER A 234 -11.13 -21.56 17.92
C SER A 234 -10.39 -21.26 19.25
N LYS A 235 -9.11 -20.87 19.19
CA LYS A 235 -8.28 -20.51 20.38
C LYS A 235 -7.69 -19.10 20.26
N ARG A 236 -8.54 -18.07 20.32
CA ARG A 236 -8.06 -16.68 20.49
C ARG A 236 -8.33 -16.19 21.91
N GLU A 237 -7.29 -16.08 22.72
CA GLU A 237 -7.29 -15.18 23.87
C GLU A 237 -6.94 -13.77 23.39
N ASP A 238 -7.73 -12.78 23.80
CA ASP A 238 -7.54 -11.37 23.48
C ASP A 238 -6.25 -10.87 24.18
N PRO A 239 -5.17 -10.53 23.45
CA PRO A 239 -3.90 -10.13 24.07
C PRO A 239 -3.95 -8.72 24.68
N ARG A 240 -5.08 -8.01 24.57
CA ARG A 240 -5.22 -6.63 25.09
C ARG A 240 -5.19 -6.51 26.61
N SER A 241 -5.02 -7.61 27.35
CA SER A 241 -5.07 -7.57 28.81
C SER A 241 -3.85 -6.94 29.48
N HIS A 242 -2.64 -6.95 28.90
CA HIS A 242 -1.50 -6.31 29.57
C HIS A 242 -0.35 -5.93 28.64
N VAL A 243 -0.31 -4.69 28.12
CA VAL A 243 0.90 -3.85 28.11
C VAL A 243 0.46 -2.38 28.02
N SER A 244 0.93 -1.55 28.96
CA SER A 244 0.93 -0.09 28.84
C SER A 244 2.38 0.36 28.82
N ALA A 245 2.77 1.17 27.83
CA ALA A 245 3.03 2.60 28.03
C ALA A 245 4.02 3.19 27.00
N LEU A 246 3.57 4.28 26.35
CA LEU A 246 4.34 5.47 25.95
C LEU A 246 4.82 5.67 24.50
N THR A 247 4.56 4.76 23.55
CA THR A 247 4.81 5.05 22.11
C THR A 247 3.61 4.83 21.19
N ASP A 248 2.51 4.28 21.69
CA ASP A 248 1.40 3.77 20.86
C ASP A 248 0.39 4.81 20.36
N THR A 249 0.49 6.07 20.79
CA THR A 249 -0.52 7.11 20.48
C THR A 249 -0.12 8.05 19.35
N ALA A 250 0.99 7.80 18.64
CA ALA A 250 1.56 8.76 17.67
C ALA A 250 1.46 8.31 16.20
N THR A 251 0.95 7.11 15.91
CA THR A 251 0.73 6.62 14.54
C THR A 251 -0.51 5.74 14.41
N VAL A 252 -1.15 5.79 13.24
CA VAL A 252 -2.18 4.79 12.85
C VAL A 252 -1.63 3.36 12.84
N PHE A 253 -0.31 3.22 12.71
CA PHE A 253 0.41 1.96 12.78
C PHE A 253 0.89 1.67 14.20
N GLN A 254 0.30 0.67 14.85
CA GLN A 254 0.64 0.24 16.21
C GLN A 254 1.58 -0.96 16.18
N ARG A 255 2.55 -0.97 17.10
CA ARG A 255 3.53 -2.05 17.26
C ARG A 255 3.22 -2.86 18.50
N ASN A 256 2.94 -4.15 18.32
CA ASN A 256 2.61 -5.03 19.45
C ASN A 256 3.79 -5.92 19.87
N ILE A 257 4.94 -5.80 19.19
CA ILE A 257 6.16 -6.54 19.49
C ILE A 257 7.33 -5.55 19.55
N PRO A 258 8.07 -5.47 20.67
CA PRO A 258 9.26 -4.63 20.74
C PRO A 258 10.34 -5.17 19.79
N ALA A 259 11.08 -4.26 19.14
CA ALA A 259 12.24 -4.65 18.35
C ALA A 259 13.26 -5.36 19.26
N PRO A 260 13.91 -6.45 18.81
CA PRO A 260 14.94 -7.11 19.61
C PRO A 260 16.04 -6.12 20.02
N ALA A 261 16.50 -6.15 21.27
CA ALA A 261 17.51 -5.20 21.79
C ALA A 261 18.83 -5.15 20.98
N ARG A 262 19.13 -6.24 20.25
CA ARG A 262 20.27 -6.35 19.33
C ARG A 262 20.06 -5.70 17.95
N MET A 263 18.90 -5.11 17.69
CA MET A 263 18.52 -4.47 16.42
C MET A 263 18.48 -2.94 16.60
N GLY A 264 19.65 -2.30 16.82
CA GLY A 264 19.77 -0.82 16.84
C GLY A 264 19.62 -0.21 15.43
N PRO A 265 19.35 1.07 15.19
CA PRO A 265 19.03 1.62 13.84
C PRO A 265 20.09 1.27 12.76
N VAL A 266 19.69 0.91 11.51
CA VAL A 266 20.65 0.76 10.39
C VAL A 266 20.93 2.11 9.75
N LEU A 267 19.87 2.80 9.30
CA LEU A 267 19.99 3.96 8.41
C LEU A 267 19.68 5.29 9.12
N GLY A 268 19.49 5.29 10.45
CA GLY A 268 18.87 6.43 11.13
C GLY A 268 17.44 6.71 10.61
N ARG A 269 17.07 7.98 10.44
CA ARG A 269 15.78 8.42 9.86
C ARG A 269 15.90 8.69 8.35
N ARG A 270 16.37 7.74 7.54
CA ARG A 270 16.57 7.92 6.08
C ARG A 270 15.50 7.24 5.20
N SER A 271 14.39 6.84 5.81
CA SER A 271 13.21 6.27 5.13
C SER A 271 12.12 7.32 4.98
N TYR A 272 11.47 7.37 3.82
CA TYR A 272 10.29 8.17 3.57
C TYR A 272 9.13 7.30 3.08
N ILE A 273 8.22 6.96 3.99
CA ILE A 273 7.06 6.09 3.71
C ILE A 273 7.53 4.72 3.19
N ASP A 274 7.50 4.51 1.88
CA ASP A 274 7.85 3.26 1.19
C ASP A 274 9.24 3.31 0.54
N ASP A 275 9.84 4.50 0.43
CA ASP A 275 11.15 4.71 -0.18
C ASP A 275 12.26 4.70 0.88
N ILE A 276 13.32 3.95 0.61
CA ILE A 276 14.53 3.94 1.45
C ILE A 276 15.72 4.34 0.60
N ALA A 277 16.34 5.47 0.93
CA ALA A 277 17.58 5.91 0.32
C ALA A 277 18.72 5.81 1.32
N TYR A 278 19.86 5.28 0.89
CA TYR A 278 21.06 5.21 1.72
C TYR A 278 22.32 5.48 0.90
N GLY A 279 23.23 6.26 1.47
CA GLY A 279 24.52 6.56 0.87
C GLY A 279 25.67 6.10 1.76
N ALA A 280 26.72 5.55 1.15
CA ALA A 280 27.95 5.12 1.80
C ALA A 280 29.20 5.63 1.05
N ASN A 281 30.31 5.74 1.77
CA ASN A 281 31.58 6.24 1.22
C ASN A 281 32.36 5.15 0.46
N THR A 282 32.12 3.87 0.76
CA THR A 282 32.78 2.73 0.11
C THR A 282 31.76 1.68 -0.29
N TRP A 283 32.07 0.94 -1.36
CA TRP A 283 31.22 -0.14 -1.87
C TRP A 283 31.01 -1.24 -0.83
N ASP A 284 32.06 -1.64 -0.13
CA ASP A 284 31.97 -2.68 0.90
C ASP A 284 31.06 -2.27 2.07
N GLN A 285 31.14 -1.00 2.50
CA GLN A 285 30.26 -0.48 3.54
C GLN A 285 28.80 -0.46 3.07
N LEU A 286 28.54 -0.03 1.83
CA LEU A 286 27.21 -0.06 1.22
C LEU A 286 26.63 -1.49 1.23
N CYS A 287 27.43 -2.46 0.78
CA CYS A 287 27.04 -3.86 0.76
C CYS A 287 26.68 -4.38 2.16
N ASP A 288 27.50 -4.06 3.17
CA ASP A 288 27.33 -4.50 4.56
C ASP A 288 26.08 -3.89 5.19
N ASP A 289 25.85 -2.60 4.97
CA ASP A 289 24.65 -1.93 5.46
C ASP A 289 23.38 -2.45 4.78
N LEU A 290 23.43 -2.74 3.47
CA LEU A 290 22.33 -3.38 2.75
C LEU A 290 22.02 -4.76 3.33
N ASP A 291 23.03 -5.59 3.60
CA ASP A 291 22.80 -6.94 4.14
C ASP A 291 22.09 -6.89 5.50
N VAL A 292 22.53 -5.97 6.37
CA VAL A 292 21.90 -5.73 7.67
C VAL A 292 20.47 -5.21 7.49
N LEU A 293 20.24 -4.33 6.52
CA LEU A 293 18.90 -3.81 6.21
C LEU A 293 17.96 -4.90 5.71
N LEU A 294 18.38 -5.68 4.70
CA LEU A 294 17.58 -6.77 4.13
C LEU A 294 17.26 -7.84 5.18
N PHE A 295 18.20 -8.15 6.07
CA PHE A 295 17.96 -9.04 7.20
C PHE A 295 16.80 -8.55 8.09
N ARG A 296 16.68 -7.23 8.30
CA ARG A 296 15.61 -6.65 9.11
C ARG A 296 14.29 -6.61 8.39
N LEU A 297 14.29 -6.23 7.12
CA LEU A 297 13.09 -6.27 6.29
C LEU A 297 12.52 -7.69 6.30
N ARG A 298 13.38 -8.70 6.15
CA ARG A 298 13.01 -10.11 6.32
C ARG A 298 12.48 -10.46 7.71
N TYR A 299 13.08 -9.95 8.78
CA TYR A 299 12.56 -10.19 10.14
C TYR A 299 11.16 -9.62 10.35
N TRP A 300 10.91 -8.43 9.81
CA TRP A 300 9.62 -7.73 9.89
C TRP A 300 8.63 -8.17 8.81
N ASN A 301 9.03 -9.09 7.94
CA ASN A 301 8.25 -9.55 6.80
C ASN A 301 7.81 -8.40 5.87
N ILE A 302 8.75 -7.50 5.57
CA ILE A 302 8.59 -6.39 4.64
C ILE A 302 9.26 -6.79 3.33
N SER A 303 8.52 -6.71 2.23
CA SER A 303 9.00 -7.03 0.89
C SER A 303 9.52 -5.80 0.14
N VAL A 304 10.44 -6.02 -0.79
CA VAL A 304 11.08 -5.00 -1.63
C VAL A 304 10.79 -5.31 -3.10
N SER A 305 10.49 -4.28 -3.90
CA SER A 305 10.31 -4.43 -5.34
C SER A 305 11.68 -4.45 -6.01
N LEU A 306 12.06 -5.59 -6.59
CA LEU A 306 13.38 -5.72 -7.21
C LEU A 306 13.52 -4.80 -8.44
N LEU A 307 12.46 -4.67 -9.25
CA LEU A 307 12.49 -3.87 -10.49
C LEU A 307 12.43 -2.36 -10.26
N LYS A 308 12.07 -1.92 -9.06
CA LYS A 308 11.99 -0.50 -8.70
C LYS A 308 13.08 -0.07 -7.71
N SER A 309 14.00 -0.99 -7.39
CA SER A 309 15.10 -0.73 -6.48
C SER A 309 16.41 -0.73 -7.26
N ASP A 310 17.30 0.19 -6.89
CA ASP A 310 18.63 0.38 -7.48
C ASP A 310 19.68 -0.04 -6.44
N PHE A 311 20.57 -0.97 -6.80
CA PHE A 311 21.52 -1.64 -5.88
C PHE A 311 22.99 -1.33 -6.16
#